data_AF-A0A6A7LMF5-F1
#
_entry.id   AF-A0A6A7LMF5-F1
#
_cell.length_a   1.000
_cell.length_b   1.000
_cell.length_c   1.000
_cell.angle_alpha   90.00
_cell.angle_beta   90.00
_cell.angle_gamma   90.00
#
_symmetry.space_group_name_H-M   'P 1'
#
loop_
_entity.id
_entity.type
_entity.pdbx_description
1 polymer ?
#
loop_
_entity_poly.entity_id
_entity_poly.type
_entity_poly.pdbx_seq_one_letter_code
_entity_poly.pdbx_strand_id
1 'polypeptide(L)'
;MSSLYSAMTTDLVSLKARRYRVNRKDRSQSISSILELLNGQPLRQSSIVQKSGLTYKQVKKYVLLLTNCNLVYYNEQDLTYKTTAKGLHYLNLQNSMVELLPLTKTSSNQ
;
A
#
# COMPACT_ATOMS: atom_id res chain seq x y z
N MET A 1 -28.20 9.06 -13.51
CA MET A 1 -26.80 9.45 -13.21
C MET A 1 -26.30 8.82 -11.90
N SER A 2 -26.73 7.61 -11.52
CA SER A 2 -26.43 6.99 -10.22
C SER A 2 -26.00 5.52 -10.27
N SER A 3 -26.12 4.84 -11.42
CA SER A 3 -25.81 3.41 -11.55
C SER A 3 -24.32 3.12 -11.84
N LEU A 4 -23.65 3.99 -12.62
CA LEU A 4 -22.24 3.79 -12.98
C LEU A 4 -21.25 4.02 -11.82
N TYR A 5 -21.57 4.91 -10.88
CA TYR A 5 -20.71 5.18 -9.71
C TYR A 5 -20.71 3.99 -8.73
N SER A 6 -21.87 3.33 -8.57
CA SER A 6 -22.02 2.11 -7.75
C SER A 6 -21.19 0.96 -8.32
N ALA A 7 -21.26 0.72 -9.63
CA ALA A 7 -20.48 -0.31 -10.31
C ALA A 7 -18.97 -0.08 -10.20
N MET A 8 -18.49 1.16 -10.39
CA MET A 8 -17.06 1.50 -10.29
C MET A 8 -16.52 1.39 -8.86
N THR A 9 -17.34 1.71 -7.84
CA THR A 9 -16.97 1.47 -6.43
C THR A 9 -16.94 -0.01 -6.06
N THR A 10 -17.81 -0.82 -6.67
CA THR A 10 -17.90 -2.26 -6.38
C THR A 10 -16.68 -3.00 -6.91
N ASP A 11 -16.15 -2.60 -8.07
CA ASP A 11 -14.97 -3.22 -8.68
C ASP A 11 -13.68 -2.86 -7.94
N LEU A 12 -13.51 -1.63 -7.46
CA LEU A 12 -12.37 -1.24 -6.61
C LEU A 12 -12.38 -1.93 -5.23
N VAL A 13 -13.56 -2.15 -4.65
CA VAL A 13 -13.69 -2.90 -3.39
C VAL A 13 -13.44 -4.39 -3.63
N SER A 14 -13.85 -4.94 -4.77
CA SER A 14 -13.67 -6.37 -5.12
C SER A 14 -12.24 -6.71 -5.57
N LEU A 15 -11.56 -5.80 -6.30
CA LEU A 15 -10.12 -5.86 -6.60
C LEU A 15 -9.27 -5.73 -5.32
N LYS A 16 -9.74 -4.97 -4.32
CA LYS A 16 -9.12 -4.95 -2.97
C LYS A 16 -9.45 -6.16 -2.12
N ALA A 17 -10.62 -6.79 -2.30
CA ALA A 17 -11.06 -7.95 -1.51
C ALA A 17 -10.26 -9.23 -1.81
N ARG A 18 -9.69 -9.38 -3.02
CA ARG A 18 -8.70 -10.45 -3.31
C ARG A 18 -7.42 -10.34 -2.46
N ARG A 19 -7.16 -9.20 -1.81
CA ARG A 19 -6.05 -8.99 -0.86
C ARG A 19 -6.45 -9.18 0.62
N TYR A 20 -7.65 -9.69 0.92
CA TYR A 20 -8.13 -9.86 2.29
C TYR A 20 -7.92 -11.29 2.82
N ARG A 21 -6.68 -11.64 3.17
CA ARG A 21 -6.44 -12.57 4.30
C ARG A 21 -6.17 -11.73 5.53
N VAL A 22 -7.08 -11.85 6.49
CA VAL A 22 -7.12 -11.08 7.73
C VAL A 22 -5.96 -11.46 8.65
N ASN A 23 -5.26 -10.41 9.11
CA ASN A 23 -4.60 -10.31 10.41
C ASN A 23 -3.12 -10.61 10.63
N ARG A 24 -2.24 -10.36 9.64
CA ARG A 24 -0.95 -9.64 9.79
C ARG A 24 -0.58 -9.10 8.42
N LYS A 25 -0.66 -7.79 8.15
CA LYS A 25 0.01 -7.26 6.95
C LYS A 25 1.50 -7.55 7.13
N ASP A 26 2.05 -8.46 6.34
CA ASP A 26 3.49 -8.70 6.33
C ASP A 26 4.22 -7.37 6.11
N ARG A 27 5.46 -7.28 6.63
CA ARG A 27 6.25 -6.04 6.56
C ARG A 27 6.30 -5.47 5.14
N SER A 28 6.45 -6.35 4.14
CA SER A 28 6.42 -5.96 2.73
C SER A 28 5.05 -5.41 2.30
N GLN A 29 3.95 -6.08 2.61
CA GLN A 29 2.59 -5.59 2.30
C GLN A 29 2.28 -4.24 2.97
N SER A 30 2.71 -4.04 4.21
CA SER A 30 2.55 -2.75 4.90
C SER A 30 3.31 -1.63 4.18
N ILE A 31 4.54 -1.90 3.75
CA ILE A 31 5.38 -0.97 3.00
C ILE A 31 4.77 -0.64 1.64
N SER A 32 4.35 -1.65 0.86
CA SER A 32 3.71 -1.44 -0.44
C SER A 32 2.40 -0.67 -0.30
N SER A 33 1.59 -0.97 0.72
CA SER A 33 0.34 -0.24 0.98
C SER A 33 0.59 1.25 1.26
N ILE A 34 1.69 1.61 1.95
CA ILE A 34 2.07 3.01 2.16
C ILE A 34 2.56 3.64 0.85
N LEU A 35 3.41 2.95 0.10
CA LEU A 35 3.93 3.45 -1.18
C LEU A 35 2.83 3.67 -2.22
N GLU A 36 1.83 2.78 -2.29
CA GLU A 36 0.64 2.94 -3.14
C GLU A 36 -0.13 4.22 -2.76
N LEU A 37 -0.35 4.48 -1.47
CA LEU A 37 -1.04 5.68 -1.00
C LEU A 37 -0.29 6.97 -1.37
N LEU A 38 1.04 6.94 -1.31
CA LEU A 38 1.92 8.09 -1.58
C LEU A 38 2.25 8.30 -3.06
N ASN A 39 1.99 7.30 -3.91
CA ASN A 39 2.18 7.42 -5.36
C ASN A 39 1.08 8.29 -5.99
N GLY A 40 -0.14 8.25 -5.45
CA GLY A 40 -1.26 9.03 -5.99
C GLY A 40 -1.14 10.53 -5.73
N GLN A 41 -0.86 10.91 -4.47
CA GLN A 41 -0.75 12.30 -4.03
C GLN A 41 0.21 12.40 -2.84
N PRO A 42 0.89 13.54 -2.63
CA PRO A 42 1.59 13.80 -1.39
C PRO A 42 0.61 13.78 -0.20
N LEU A 43 0.94 13.04 0.86
CA LEU A 43 0.06 12.90 2.04
C LEU A 43 0.79 13.26 3.32
N ARG A 44 0.07 13.92 4.23
CA ARG A 44 0.49 14.08 5.62
C ARG A 44 0.44 12.75 6.36
N GLN A 45 1.23 12.62 7.43
CA GLN A 45 1.28 11.40 8.24
C GLN A 45 -0.10 10.96 8.78
N SER A 46 -0.93 11.90 9.22
CA SER A 46 -2.29 11.64 9.71
C SER A 46 -3.17 11.01 8.63
N SER A 47 -3.08 11.52 7.39
CA SER A 47 -3.79 10.97 6.24
C SER A 47 -3.32 9.55 5.89
N ILE A 48 -2.02 9.27 6.04
CA ILE A 48 -1.48 7.91 5.85
C ILE A 48 -2.05 6.96 6.91
N VAL A 49 -2.08 7.35 8.18
CA VAL A 49 -2.69 6.56 9.27
C VAL A 49 -4.15 6.25 8.95
N GLN A 50 -4.93 7.28 8.64
CA GLN A 50 -6.36 7.15 8.35
C GLN A 50 -6.63 6.24 7.14
N LYS A 51 -5.82 6.35 6.07
CA LYS A 51 -6.06 5.63 4.81
C LYS A 51 -5.43 4.23 4.76
N SER A 52 -4.41 3.95 5.56
CA SER A 52 -3.66 2.68 5.50
C SER A 52 -4.24 1.57 6.41
N GLY A 53 -5.04 1.95 7.41
CA GLY A 53 -5.50 1.04 8.47
C GLY A 53 -4.38 0.59 9.41
N LEU A 54 -3.23 1.26 9.40
CA LEU A 54 -2.10 0.99 10.28
C LEU A 54 -2.14 1.88 11.53
N THR A 55 -1.58 1.40 12.64
CA THR A 55 -1.41 2.23 13.84
C THR A 55 -0.40 3.36 13.59
N TYR A 56 -0.51 4.45 14.35
CA TYR A 56 0.45 5.55 14.30
C TYR A 56 1.91 5.08 14.45
N LYS A 57 2.16 4.15 15.38
CA LYS A 57 3.49 3.56 15.61
C LYS A 57 4.02 2.81 14.38
N GLN A 58 3.15 2.06 13.70
CA GLN A 58 3.51 1.36 12.46
C GLN A 58 3.80 2.33 11.33
N VAL A 59 2.95 3.32 11.10
CA VAL A 59 3.17 4.34 10.06
C VAL A 59 4.47 5.09 10.31
N LYS A 60 4.71 5.58 11.54
CA LYS A 60 5.95 6.28 11.90
C LYS A 60 7.19 5.42 11.61
N LYS A 61 7.16 4.14 12.03
CA LYS A 61 8.25 3.19 11.79
C LYS A 61 8.51 2.97 10.30
N TYR A 62 7.46 2.73 9.51
CA TYR A 62 7.61 2.39 8.10
C TYR A 62 7.94 3.60 7.23
N VAL A 63 7.34 4.75 7.50
CA VAL A 63 7.68 5.99 6.79
C VAL A 63 9.14 6.36 7.05
N LEU A 64 9.63 6.29 8.29
CA LEU A 64 11.04 6.51 8.59
C LEU A 64 11.96 5.55 7.83
N LEU A 65 11.61 4.25 7.80
CA LEU A 65 12.35 3.25 7.03
C LEU A 65 12.38 3.60 5.53
N LEU A 66 11.22 3.98 4.96
CA LEU A 66 11.10 4.31 3.55
C LEU A 66 11.89 5.56 3.17
N THR A 67 11.90 6.56 4.04
CA THR A 67 12.73 7.77 3.88
C THR A 67 14.21 7.42 3.92
N ASN A 68 14.64 6.63 4.91
CA ASN A 68 16.05 6.20 5.03
C ASN A 68 16.52 5.38 3.82
N CYS A 69 15.62 4.65 3.17
CA CYS A 69 15.93 3.88 1.95
C CYS A 69 15.78 4.69 0.64
N ASN A 70 15.46 5.99 0.72
CA ASN A 70 15.17 6.88 -0.41
C ASN A 70 14.00 6.41 -1.28
N LEU A 71 13.04 5.69 -0.70
CA LEU A 71 11.80 5.26 -1.38
C LEU A 71 10.68 6.29 -1.26
N VAL A 72 10.75 7.12 -0.22
CA VAL A 72 9.83 8.23 0.05
C VAL A 72 10.65 9.48 0.37
N TYR A 73 10.19 10.63 -0.11
CA TYR A 73 10.70 11.95 0.24
C TYR A 73 9.73 12.65 1.19
N TYR A 74 10.26 13.38 2.16
CA TYR A 74 9.50 14.24 3.05
C TYR A 74 9.66 15.70 2.63
N ASN A 75 8.55 16.38 2.35
CA ASN A 75 8.52 17.81 2.10
C ASN A 75 8.23 18.55 3.41
N GLU A 76 9.24 19.26 3.92
CA GLU A 76 9.14 20.05 5.15
C GLU A 76 8.17 21.23 5.04
N GLN A 77 8.00 21.82 3.85
CA GLN A 77 7.12 22.97 3.65
C GLN A 77 5.64 22.58 3.81
N ASP A 78 5.25 21.45 3.21
CA ASP A 78 3.86 20.98 3.20
C ASP A 78 3.56 19.99 4.34
N LEU A 79 4.61 19.52 5.03
CA LEU A 79 4.60 18.41 5.99
C LEU A 79 4.04 17.13 5.37
N THR A 80 4.36 16.89 4.09
CA THR A 80 3.85 15.75 3.30
C THR A 80 4.94 14.78 2.92
N TYR A 81 4.55 13.53 2.71
CA TYR A 81 5.39 12.48 2.14
C TYR A 81 4.99 12.24 0.69
N LYS A 82 5.96 11.93 -0.17
CA LYS A 82 5.75 11.61 -1.59
C LYS A 82 6.66 10.46 -2.00
N THR A 83 6.16 9.55 -2.84
CA THR A 83 6.97 8.45 -3.39
C THR A 83 8.05 8.99 -4.34
N THR A 84 9.26 8.44 -4.26
CA THR A 84 10.37 8.75 -5.20
C THR A 84 10.32 7.82 -6.42
N ALA A 85 11.10 8.10 -7.46
CA ALA A 85 11.26 7.18 -8.59
C ALA A 85 11.75 5.77 -8.16
N LYS A 86 12.66 5.72 -7.18
CA LYS A 86 13.14 4.46 -6.58
C LYS A 86 12.02 3.72 -5.84
N GLY A 87 11.20 4.45 -5.09
CA GLY A 87 10.01 3.90 -4.42
C GLY A 87 9.01 3.31 -5.40
N LEU A 88 8.78 3.98 -6.53
CA LEU A 88 7.90 3.48 -7.60
C LEU A 88 8.47 2.21 -8.25
N HIS A 89 9.77 2.17 -8.53
CA HIS A 89 10.42 0.97 -9.07
C HIS A 89 10.31 -0.21 -8.10
N TYR A 90 10.53 0.00 -6.80
CA TYR A 90 10.32 -1.01 -5.77
C TYR A 90 8.88 -1.53 -5.75
N LEU A 91 7.89 -0.62 -5.84
CA LEU A 91 6.48 -0.99 -5.87
C LEU A 91 6.15 -1.89 -7.08
N ASN A 92 6.66 -1.53 -8.26
CA ASN A 92 6.46 -2.31 -9.48
C ASN A 92 7.09 -3.70 -9.35
N LEU A 93 8.32 -3.78 -8.85
CA LEU A 93 8.99 -5.06 -8.62
C LEU A 93 8.21 -5.94 -7.63
N GLN A 94 7.71 -5.35 -6.55
CA GLN A 94 6.93 -6.08 -5.56
C GLN A 94 5.61 -6.62 -6.15
N ASN A 95 4.96 -5.87 -7.05
CA ASN A 95 3.77 -6.35 -7.76
C ASN A 95 4.10 -7.50 -8.72
N SER A 96 5.15 -7.38 -9.52
CA SER A 96 5.59 -8.45 -10.43
C SER A 96 6.01 -9.72 -9.68
N MET A 97 6.64 -9.59 -8.50
CA MET A 97 6.97 -10.75 -7.67
C MET A 97 5.72 -11.50 -7.19
N VAL A 98 4.63 -10.79 -6.86
CA VAL A 98 3.38 -11.42 -6.43
C VAL A 98 2.74 -12.22 -7.57
N GLU A 99 2.86 -11.75 -8.82
CA GLU A 99 2.37 -12.46 -10.01
C GLU A 99 3.14 -13.76 -10.29
N LEU A 100 4.42 -13.80 -9.94
CA LEU A 100 5.30 -14.95 -10.12
C LEU A 100 5.21 -15.98 -8.98
N LEU A 101 4.55 -15.66 -7.87
CA LEU A 101 4.38 -16.63 -6.80
C LEU A 101 3.44 -17.75 -7.27
N PRO A 102 3.86 -19.02 -7.19
CA PRO A 102 2.97 -20.13 -7.50
C PRO A 102 1.75 -20.00 -6.58
N LEU A 103 0.55 -20.01 -7.18
CA LEU A 103 -0.70 -20.16 -6.45
C LEU A 103 -0.58 -21.47 -5.69
N THR A 104 -0.14 -21.40 -4.44
CA THR A 104 -0.16 -22.55 -3.54
C THR A 104 -1.64 -22.89 -3.40
N LYS A 105 -2.08 -23.86 -4.19
CA LYS A 105 -3.25 -24.65 -3.84
C LYS A 105 -2.91 -25.19 -2.47
N THR A 106 -3.45 -24.59 -1.42
CA THR A 106 -3.72 -25.31 -0.18
C THR A 106 -4.63 -26.45 -0.59
N SER A 107 -4.02 -27.55 -1.01
CA SER A 107 -4.64 -28.85 -1.10
C SER A 107 -5.09 -29.15 0.32
N SER A 108 -6.39 -28.93 0.56
CA SER A 108 -7.13 -29.78 1.46
C SER A 108 -6.82 -31.22 1.07
N ASN A 109 -6.14 -31.94 1.97
CA ASN A 109 -6.23 -33.39 2.19
C ASN A 109 -5.10 -33.79 3.14
N GLN A 110 -5.38 -33.85 4.44
CA GLN A 110 -5.76 -35.07 5.13
C GLN A 110 -6.36 -34.72 6.49
#